data_AF-A0A7C3SNR8-F1
#
_entry.id   AF-A0A7C3SNR8-F1
#
_cell.length_a   1.000
_cell.length_b   1.000
_cell.length_c   1.000
_cell.angle_alpha   90.00
_cell.angle_beta   90.00
_cell.angle_gamma   90.00
#
_symmetry.space_group_name_H-M   'P 1'
#
loop_
_entity.id
_entity.type
_entity.pdbx_description
1 polymer ?
#
loop_
_entity_poly.entity_id
_entity_poly.type
_entity_poly.pdbx_seq_one_letter_code
_entity_poly.pdbx_strand_id
1 'polypeptide(L)'
;MAKKKRTRGPRKEKRIVPVGVAHINSTFNNTIVTITDPDGNVLTWGSGGTAGFKGTKKGTPFAAQLAAEMAAKKAISEYGMKKVDVLVKGPGPGRETAIRALQAAGLEISLIKDVTPIPHNGCRPPRRRRV
;
A
#
# COMPACT_ATOMS: atom_id res chain seq x y z
N MET A 1 -16.35 36.45 23.80
CA MET A 1 -16.73 35.82 22.51
C MET A 1 -16.92 34.32 22.71
N ALA A 2 -18.12 33.79 22.52
CA ALA A 2 -18.43 32.37 22.76
C ALA A 2 -17.83 31.48 21.65
N LYS A 3 -17.00 30.50 22.03
CA LYS A 3 -16.43 29.51 21.09
C LYS A 3 -17.57 28.64 20.52
N LYS A 4 -17.82 28.77 19.22
CA LYS A 4 -18.78 27.95 18.46
C LYS A 4 -18.39 26.48 18.58
N LYS A 5 -19.19 25.67 19.31
CA LYS A 5 -19.01 24.21 19.39
C LYS A 5 -19.19 23.62 17.99
N ARG A 6 -18.10 23.08 17.41
CA ARG A 6 -18.16 22.32 16.16
C ARG A 6 -18.96 21.05 16.42
N THR A 7 -20.21 21.00 15.96
CA THR A 7 -21.01 19.77 15.93
C THR A 7 -20.31 18.76 15.03
N ARG A 8 -19.91 17.61 15.59
CA ARG A 8 -19.39 16.49 14.79
C ARG A 8 -20.50 16.07 13.82
N GLY A 9 -20.21 16.12 12.52
CA GLY A 9 -21.14 15.68 11.49
C GLY A 9 -21.53 14.20 11.66
N PRO A 10 -22.58 13.76 10.93
CA PRO A 10 -23.08 12.39 11.04
C PRO A 10 -21.95 11.38 10.83
N ARG A 11 -21.91 10.38 11.72
CA ARG A 11 -20.91 9.31 11.71
C ARG A 11 -21.14 8.50 10.44
N LYS A 12 -20.26 8.62 9.44
CA LYS A 12 -20.35 7.82 8.21
C LYS A 12 -20.43 6.34 8.59
N GLU A 13 -21.39 5.63 8.02
CA GLU A 13 -21.48 4.19 8.15
C GLU A 13 -20.18 3.55 7.70
N LYS A 14 -19.68 2.60 8.50
CA LYS A 14 -18.46 1.87 8.17
C LYS A 14 -18.80 0.92 7.03
N ARG A 15 -18.25 1.18 5.85
CA ARG A 15 -18.38 0.29 4.70
C ARG A 15 -17.57 -0.98 5.00
N ILE A 16 -18.22 -2.13 5.01
CA ILE A 16 -17.57 -3.43 5.19
C ILE A 16 -17.25 -3.98 3.81
N VAL A 17 -15.99 -4.32 3.59
CA VAL A 17 -15.49 -4.84 2.32
C VAL A 17 -14.69 -6.10 2.61
N PRO A 18 -15.25 -7.31 2.41
CA PRO A 18 -14.60 -8.56 2.81
C PRO A 18 -13.47 -8.99 1.87
N VAL A 19 -13.54 -8.59 0.59
CA VAL A 19 -12.57 -8.92 -0.48
C VAL A 19 -12.04 -7.62 -1.07
N GLY A 20 -10.73 -7.50 -1.21
CA GLY A 20 -10.08 -6.33 -1.80
C GLY A 20 -8.89 -6.64 -2.68
N VAL A 21 -8.22 -5.60 -3.13
CA VAL A 21 -6.99 -5.68 -3.91
C VAL A 21 -5.89 -4.90 -3.21
N ALA A 22 -4.73 -5.52 -3.01
CA ALA A 22 -3.54 -4.91 -2.46
C ALA A 22 -2.56 -4.54 -3.57
N HIS A 23 -2.46 -3.25 -3.88
CA HIS A 23 -1.49 -2.70 -4.81
C HIS A 23 -0.18 -2.39 -4.10
N ILE A 24 0.89 -3.10 -4.47
CA ILE A 24 2.25 -2.88 -3.95
C ILE A 24 3.08 -2.21 -5.02
N ASN A 25 3.38 -0.92 -4.85
CA ASN A 25 4.32 -0.20 -5.70
C ASN A 25 5.71 -0.19 -5.05
N SER A 26 6.59 -1.05 -5.57
CA SER A 26 7.96 -1.25 -5.08
C SER A 26 8.96 -0.58 -6.01
N THR A 27 9.42 0.60 -5.61
CA THR A 27 10.54 1.30 -6.26
C THR A 27 11.81 1.18 -5.40
N PHE A 28 12.97 1.50 -5.95
CA PHE A 28 14.24 1.44 -5.20
C PHE A 28 14.29 2.41 -4.00
N ASN A 29 13.51 3.49 -4.03
CA ASN A 29 13.56 4.55 -3.01
C ASN A 29 12.44 4.45 -1.98
N ASN A 30 11.35 3.74 -2.30
CA ASN A 30 10.17 3.63 -1.45
C ASN A 30 9.29 2.47 -1.87
N THR A 31 8.60 1.89 -0.90
CA THR A 31 7.47 0.98 -1.08
C THR A 31 6.19 1.66 -0.61
N ILE A 32 5.17 1.61 -1.47
CA ILE A 32 3.84 2.13 -1.19
C ILE A 32 2.86 0.97 -1.33
N VAL A 33 2.08 0.74 -0.29
CA VAL A 33 1.04 -0.29 -0.24
C VAL A 33 -0.30 0.41 -0.17
N THR A 34 -1.17 0.12 -1.13
CA THR A 34 -2.50 0.70 -1.23
C THR A 34 -3.50 -0.43 -1.30
N ILE A 35 -4.50 -0.40 -0.42
CA ILE A 35 -5.55 -1.41 -0.36
C ILE A 35 -6.84 -0.78 -0.89
N THR A 36 -7.45 -1.45 -1.85
CA THR A 36 -8.62 -0.97 -2.57
C THR A 36 -9.76 -1.99 -2.53
N ASP A 37 -10.95 -1.51 -2.85
CA ASP A 37 -12.07 -2.35 -3.25
C ASP A 37 -11.76 -3.04 -4.60
N PRO A 38 -12.54 -4.08 -4.99
CA PRO A 38 -12.48 -4.65 -6.33
C PRO A 38 -12.76 -3.63 -7.44
N ASP A 39 -13.55 -2.59 -7.13
CA ASP A 39 -13.86 -1.48 -8.04
C ASP A 39 -12.70 -0.46 -8.18
N GLY A 40 -11.61 -0.63 -7.43
CA GLY A 40 -10.44 0.26 -7.45
C GLY A 40 -10.52 1.48 -6.52
N ASN A 41 -11.57 1.60 -5.70
CA ASN A 41 -11.67 2.66 -4.70
C ASN A 41 -10.70 2.42 -3.55
N VAL A 42 -9.87 3.41 -3.21
CA VAL A 42 -8.86 3.30 -2.14
C VAL A 42 -9.53 3.38 -0.77
N LEU A 43 -9.31 2.36 0.06
CA LEU A 43 -9.75 2.35 1.45
C LEU A 43 -8.64 2.81 2.39
N THR A 44 -7.46 2.18 2.27
CA THR A 44 -6.31 2.45 3.13
C THR A 44 -5.03 2.45 2.31
N TRP A 45 -4.02 3.14 2.83
CA TRP A 45 -2.70 3.14 2.24
C TRP A 45 -1.63 3.33 3.31
N GLY A 46 -0.43 2.86 2.99
CA GLY A 46 0.77 2.97 3.81
C GLY A 46 1.99 3.10 2.92
N SER A 47 3.03 3.74 3.43
CA SER A 47 4.31 3.83 2.75
C SER A 47 5.45 3.80 3.76
N GLY A 48 6.69 3.58 3.31
CA GLY A 48 7.86 3.70 4.17
C GLY A 48 7.95 5.07 4.86
N GLY A 49 7.46 6.13 4.22
CA GLY A 49 7.35 7.47 4.82
C GLY A 49 6.29 7.55 5.93
N THR A 50 5.12 6.94 5.72
CA THR A 50 4.05 6.86 6.71
C THR A 50 4.47 6.05 7.94
N ALA A 51 5.40 5.10 7.77
CA ALA A 51 6.01 4.32 8.84
C ALA A 51 7.08 5.09 9.64
N GLY A 52 7.30 6.38 9.32
CA GLY A 52 8.25 7.23 10.02
C GLY A 52 9.67 7.21 9.45
N PHE A 53 9.94 6.42 8.41
CA PHE A 53 11.26 6.42 7.77
C PHE A 53 11.44 7.62 6.84
N LYS A 54 12.66 8.18 6.85
CA LYS A 54 13.05 9.32 6.02
C LYS A 54 14.31 8.98 5.21
N GLY A 55 14.52 9.74 4.12
CA GLY A 55 15.69 9.57 3.26
C GLY A 55 15.78 8.18 2.62
N THR A 56 17.00 7.63 2.57
CA THR A 56 17.32 6.32 1.97
C THR A 56 16.68 5.14 2.70
N LYS A 57 16.36 5.29 3.99
CA LYS A 57 15.76 4.21 4.80
C LYS A 57 14.35 3.83 4.34
N LYS A 58 13.66 4.69 3.58
CA LYS A 58 12.32 4.42 3.02
C LYS A 58 12.28 3.26 2.02
N GLY A 59 13.37 3.02 1.31
CA GLY A 59 13.48 1.93 0.34
C GLY A 59 13.82 0.59 0.98
N THR A 60 14.08 0.53 2.29
CA THR A 60 14.50 -0.70 2.95
C THR A 60 13.37 -1.73 3.04
N PRO A 61 13.68 -3.04 3.02
CA PRO A 61 12.68 -4.09 3.15
C PRO A 61 11.92 -4.03 4.49
N PHE A 62 12.57 -3.55 5.56
CA PHE A 62 11.96 -3.35 6.87
C PHE A 62 10.93 -2.22 6.87
N ALA A 63 11.21 -1.12 6.17
CA ALA A 63 10.22 -0.05 6.00
C ALA A 63 8.99 -0.54 5.22
N ALA A 64 9.19 -1.42 4.23
CA ALA A 64 8.11 -2.03 3.46
C ALA A 64 7.21 -2.93 4.32
N GLN A 65 7.83 -3.73 5.20
CA GLN A 65 7.10 -4.60 6.14
C GLN A 65 6.19 -3.77 7.05
N LEU A 66 6.72 -2.75 7.71
CA LEU A 66 5.95 -1.87 8.59
C LEU A 66 4.84 -1.13 7.83
N ALA A 67 5.11 -0.68 6.61
CA ALA A 67 4.12 -0.02 5.76
C ALA A 67 2.95 -0.95 5.41
N ALA A 68 3.25 -2.19 5.02
CA ALA A 68 2.26 -3.22 4.69
C ALA A 68 1.43 -3.62 5.92
N GLU A 69 2.08 -3.84 7.07
CA GLU A 69 1.42 -4.20 8.32
C GLU A 69 0.44 -3.12 8.79
N MET A 70 0.85 -1.85 8.74
CA MET A 70 -0.04 -0.73 9.08
C MET A 70 -1.23 -0.62 8.15
N ALA A 71 -1.02 -0.82 6.83
CA ALA A 71 -2.12 -0.78 5.86
C ALA A 71 -3.10 -1.95 6.09
N ALA A 72 -2.59 -3.16 6.31
CA ALA A 72 -3.38 -4.36 6.58
C ALA A 72 -4.19 -4.24 7.88
N LYS A 73 -3.57 -3.80 8.98
CA LYS A 73 -4.27 -3.60 10.26
C LYS A 73 -5.43 -2.63 10.13
N LYS A 74 -5.25 -1.52 9.40
CA LYS A 74 -6.33 -0.56 9.11
C LYS A 74 -7.42 -1.20 8.24
N ALA A 75 -7.06 -1.94 7.20
CA ALA A 75 -8.04 -2.62 6.35
C ALA A 75 -8.90 -3.63 7.12
N ILE A 76 -8.29 -4.42 8.01
CA ILE A 76 -9.00 -5.41 8.84
C ILE A 76 -9.90 -4.71 9.87
N SER A 77 -9.36 -3.74 10.62
CA SER A 77 -10.07 -3.12 11.76
C SER A 77 -11.16 -2.13 11.35
N GLU A 78 -10.97 -1.40 10.25
CA GLU A 78 -11.92 -0.37 9.81
C GLU A 78 -12.93 -0.90 8.80
N TYR A 79 -12.52 -1.83 7.92
CA TYR A 79 -13.32 -2.29 6.78
C TYR A 79 -13.64 -3.79 6.81
N GLY A 80 -13.09 -4.56 7.75
CA GLY A 80 -13.39 -5.99 7.89
C GLY A 80 -12.87 -6.86 6.75
N MET A 81 -11.79 -6.43 6.07
CA MET A 81 -11.17 -7.22 5.00
C MET A 81 -10.62 -8.55 5.50
N LYS A 82 -10.85 -9.61 4.73
CA LYS A 82 -10.35 -10.96 4.99
C LYS A 82 -9.47 -11.47 3.86
N LYS A 83 -9.90 -11.26 2.60
CA LYS A 83 -9.22 -11.75 1.40
C LYS A 83 -8.69 -10.60 0.55
N VAL A 84 -7.51 -10.77 -0.02
CA VAL A 84 -6.89 -9.78 -0.91
C VAL A 84 -6.16 -10.43 -2.08
N ASP A 85 -6.38 -9.87 -3.26
CA ASP A 85 -5.54 -10.11 -4.43
C ASP A 85 -4.37 -9.15 -4.45
N VAL A 86 -3.15 -9.66 -4.58
CA VAL A 86 -1.93 -8.86 -4.52
C VAL A 86 -1.44 -8.53 -5.93
N LEU A 87 -1.44 -7.23 -6.25
CA LEU A 87 -0.91 -6.69 -7.51
C LEU A 87 0.40 -5.95 -7.23
N VAL A 88 1.50 -6.49 -7.75
CA VAL A 88 2.84 -5.97 -7.52
C VAL A 88 3.33 -5.18 -8.72
N LYS A 89 3.90 -4.01 -8.47
CA LYS A 89 4.48 -3.15 -9.50
C LYS A 89 5.90 -2.75 -9.11
N GLY A 90 6.86 -3.04 -9.98
CA GLY A 90 8.24 -2.59 -9.86
C GLY A 90 9.19 -3.59 -9.18
N PRO A 91 10.51 -3.44 -9.40
CA PRO A 91 11.54 -4.38 -8.95
C PRO A 91 12.13 -4.07 -7.56
N GLY A 92 11.60 -3.08 -6.83
CA GLY A 92 12.22 -2.60 -5.60
C GLY A 92 12.37 -3.69 -4.51
N PRO A 93 13.34 -3.52 -3.59
CA PRO A 93 13.75 -4.57 -2.63
C PRO A 93 12.68 -4.91 -1.59
N GLY A 94 11.68 -4.05 -1.38
CA GLY A 94 10.59 -4.30 -0.44
C GLY A 94 9.40 -5.08 -1.03
N ARG A 95 9.57 -5.65 -2.23
CA ARG A 95 8.52 -6.39 -2.95
C ARG A 95 8.03 -7.61 -2.16
N GLU A 96 8.92 -8.56 -1.89
CA GLU A 96 8.55 -9.81 -1.22
C GLU A 96 8.22 -9.60 0.25
N THR A 97 8.91 -8.67 0.91
CA THR A 97 8.67 -8.39 2.33
C THR A 97 7.30 -7.79 2.56
N ALA A 98 6.80 -6.94 1.65
CA ALA A 98 5.44 -6.41 1.72
C ALA A 98 4.39 -7.52 1.57
N ILE A 99 4.57 -8.47 0.64
CA ILE A 99 3.65 -9.61 0.44
C ILE A 99 3.59 -10.46 1.72
N ARG A 100 4.75 -10.84 2.26
CA ARG A 100 4.83 -11.64 3.50
C ARG A 100 4.22 -10.91 4.69
N ALA A 101 4.41 -9.59 4.78
CA ALA A 101 3.84 -8.78 5.85
C ALA A 101 2.31 -8.71 5.78
N LEU A 102 1.72 -8.63 4.58
CA LEU A 102 0.26 -8.69 4.40
C LEU A 102 -0.30 -10.04 4.89
N GLN A 103 0.36 -11.14 4.54
CA GLN A 103 -0.03 -12.48 5.01
C GLN A 103 0.10 -12.61 6.53
N ALA A 104 1.24 -12.17 7.09
CA ALA A 104 1.49 -12.22 8.53
C ALA A 104 0.54 -11.32 9.34
N ALA A 105 0.02 -10.25 8.74
CA ALA A 105 -0.97 -9.38 9.37
C ALA A 105 -2.39 -10.00 9.46
N GLY A 106 -2.60 -11.18 8.86
CA GLY A 106 -3.87 -11.92 8.94
C GLY A 106 -4.79 -11.77 7.74
N LEU A 107 -4.29 -11.25 6.61
CA LEU A 107 -5.02 -11.25 5.35
C LEU A 107 -4.74 -12.54 4.56
N GLU A 108 -5.81 -13.17 4.06
CA GLU A 108 -5.72 -14.31 3.15
C GLU A 108 -5.39 -13.83 1.73
N ILE A 109 -4.26 -14.28 1.18
CA ILE A 109 -3.83 -13.93 -0.17
C ILE A 109 -4.41 -14.95 -1.15
N SER A 110 -5.27 -14.49 -2.07
CA SER A 110 -5.89 -15.34 -3.11
C SER A 110 -5.05 -15.43 -4.39
N LEU A 111 -4.51 -14.30 -4.84
CA LEU A 111 -3.71 -14.20 -6.07
C LEU A 111 -2.48 -13.33 -5.84
N ILE A 112 -1.38 -13.68 -6.48
CA ILE A 112 -0.20 -12.82 -6.61
C ILE A 112 0.06 -12.60 -8.10
N LYS A 113 -0.03 -11.35 -8.56
CA LYS A 113 0.24 -10.99 -9.96
C LYS A 113 1.22 -9.83 -10.04
N ASP A 114 2.24 -10.00 -10.88
CA ASP A 114 3.13 -8.91 -11.26
C ASP A 114 2.52 -8.11 -12.41
N VAL A 115 2.33 -6.81 -12.19
CA VAL A 115 1.79 -5.84 -13.14
C VAL A 115 2.82 -4.74 -13.46
N THR A 116 4.11 -5.07 -13.35
CA THR A 116 5.19 -4.16 -13.72
C THR A 116 5.09 -3.80 -15.22
N PRO A 117 4.96 -2.51 -15.58
CA PRO A 117 4.83 -2.10 -16.97
C PRO A 117 6.16 -2.27 -17.70
N ILE A 118 6.16 -3.09 -18.75
CA ILE A 118 7.31 -3.30 -19.64
C ILE A 118 7.05 -2.50 -20.93
N PRO A 119 7.86 -1.47 -21.24
CA PRO A 119 7.68 -0.69 -22.46
C PRO A 119 8.23 -1.43 -23.68
N HIS A 120 7.48 -1.44 -24.78
CA HIS A 120 7.92 -1.98 -26.08
C HIS A 120 8.63 -0.89 -26.89
N ASN A 121 9.90 -0.59 -26.55
CA ASN A 121 10.71 0.45 -27.22
C ASN A 121 10.00 1.81 -27.39
N GLY A 122 9.25 2.22 -26.37
CA GLY A 122 8.51 3.50 -26.35
C GLY A 122 9.41 4.71 -26.08
N CYS A 123 9.10 5.50 -25.06
CA CYS A 123 9.88 6.69 -24.73
C CYS A 123 11.34 6.35 -24.41
N ARG A 124 12.28 7.17 -24.93
CA ARG A 124 13.71 7.03 -24.66
C ARG A 124 13.99 7.14 -23.14
N PRO A 125 14.70 6.18 -22.53
CA PRO A 125 15.04 6.26 -21.12
C PRO A 125 16.00 7.43 -20.84
N PRO A 126 15.98 7.99 -19.62
CA PRO A 126 16.89 9.07 -19.25
C PRO A 126 18.35 8.62 -19.39
N ARG A 127 19.24 9.57 -19.73
CA ARG A 127 20.67 9.29 -19.89
C ARG A 127 21.22 8.59 -18.64
N ARG A 128 22.01 7.54 -18.84
CA ARG A 128 22.68 6.80 -17.75
C ARG A 128 23.46 7.78 -16.87
N ARG A 129 23.18 7.73 -15.56
CA ARG A 129 23.85 8.56 -14.55
C ARG A 129 25.32 8.17 -14.44
N ARG A 130 26.22 9.16 -14.29
CA ARG A 130 27.69 9.01 -14.29
C ARG A 130 28.34 9.22 -12.92
N VAL A 131 27.58 9.06 -11.83
CA VAL A 131 28.14 9.18 -10.47
C VAL A 131 28.92 7.92 -10.12
#